data_AF-A0A4P6PC63-F1
#
_entry.id   AF-A0A4P6PC63-F1
#
_cell.length_a   1.000
_cell.length_b   1.000
_cell.length_c   1.000
_cell.angle_alpha   90.00
_cell.angle_beta   90.00
_cell.angle_gamma   90.00
#
_symmetry.space_group_name_H-M   'P 1'
#
loop_
_entity.id
_entity.type
_entity.pdbx_description
1 polymer ?
#
loop_
_entity_poly.entity_id
_entity_poly.type
_entity_poly.pdbx_seq_one_letter_code
_entity_poly.pdbx_strand_id
1 'polypeptide(L)'
;MSIKKLTIASSIIMTTLSSMPFTAKAEPADTRLISVTQADGSKINICRWGDEFSHGWETEEGYSVIKDEKTGLWFFAEQDGNGDLVSSSQRVKKGEKRAKSKALRRSGKAKQRNQQRRKQAHNKNVFSREHIDGNGAVNGGHASTLSKTSIQGTINVIKLC
;
A
#
# COMPACT_ATOMS: atom_id res chain seq x y z
N MET A 1 -40.28 56.19 26.10
CA MET A 1 -39.41 55.09 26.57
C MET A 1 -40.16 53.79 26.31
N SER A 2 -39.72 52.89 25.44
CA SER A 2 -38.44 52.14 25.46
C SER A 2 -38.36 51.28 26.72
N ILE A 3 -38.18 49.96 26.70
CA ILE A 3 -37.81 48.99 25.64
C ILE A 3 -38.51 47.65 25.98
N LYS A 4 -38.69 46.65 25.09
CA LYS A 4 -37.87 46.17 23.95
C LYS A 4 -38.76 45.66 22.78
N LYS A 5 -38.32 45.82 21.52
CA LYS A 5 -38.65 44.94 20.36
C LYS A 5 -37.46 44.00 20.06
N LEU A 6 -36.75 43.59 21.11
CA LEU A 6 -35.33 43.19 21.07
C LEU A 6 -35.11 41.75 21.60
N THR A 7 -35.99 40.83 21.22
CA THR A 7 -35.86 39.38 21.49
C THR A 7 -36.03 38.50 20.26
N ILE A 8 -36.38 39.08 19.10
CA ILE A 8 -36.41 38.36 17.80
C ILE A 8 -35.09 38.56 17.03
N ALA A 9 -34.51 39.77 17.10
CA ALA A 9 -33.26 40.10 16.39
C ALA A 9 -32.02 39.30 16.85
N SER A 10 -31.99 38.84 18.11
CA SER A 10 -30.82 38.10 18.65
C SER A 10 -30.68 36.68 18.08
N SER A 11 -31.78 36.04 17.68
CA SER A 11 -31.77 34.67 17.14
C SER A 11 -31.21 34.60 15.72
N ILE A 12 -31.43 35.66 14.94
CA ILE A 12 -30.99 35.74 13.54
C ILE A 12 -29.46 35.81 13.44
N ILE A 13 -28.80 36.57 14.33
CA ILE A 13 -27.35 36.81 14.30
C ILE A 13 -26.54 35.54 14.63
N MET A 14 -27.05 34.68 15.53
CA MET A 14 -26.35 33.43 15.89
C MET A 14 -26.56 32.31 14.86
N THR A 15 -27.57 32.43 14.00
CA THR A 15 -27.87 31.44 12.94
C THR A 15 -27.03 31.67 11.67
N THR A 16 -26.56 32.90 11.42
CA THR A 16 -25.80 33.25 10.20
C THR A 16 -24.34 32.81 10.18
N LEU A 17 -23.78 32.30 11.29
CA LEU A 17 -22.37 31.92 11.38
C LEU A 17 -22.08 30.43 11.04
N SER A 18 -23.12 29.60 10.89
CA SER A 18 -22.99 28.15 10.65
C SER A 18 -22.92 27.74 9.16
N SER A 19 -22.92 28.69 8.23
CA SER A 19 -23.06 28.43 6.79
C SER A 19 -21.76 28.62 5.99
N MET A 20 -20.59 28.47 6.61
CA MET A 20 -19.33 28.32 5.88
C MET A 20 -19.11 26.84 5.50
N PRO A 21 -19.29 26.45 4.22
CA PRO A 21 -18.87 25.13 3.77
C PRO A 21 -17.34 25.08 3.80
N PHE A 22 -16.78 24.43 4.83
CA PHE A 22 -15.37 24.02 4.82
C PHE A 22 -15.16 23.06 3.65
N THR A 23 -14.69 23.60 2.54
CA THR A 23 -14.26 22.82 1.37
C THR A 23 -12.92 22.19 1.68
N ALA A 24 -12.95 21.15 2.52
CA ALA A 24 -11.82 20.27 2.78
C ALA A 24 -11.42 19.59 1.46
N LYS A 25 -10.53 20.25 0.72
CA LYS A 25 -9.81 19.64 -0.39
C LYS A 25 -8.93 18.56 0.21
N ALA A 26 -9.34 17.30 0.08
CA ALA A 26 -8.48 16.17 0.37
C ALA A 26 -7.36 16.17 -0.68
N GLU A 27 -6.25 16.82 -0.36
CA GLU A 27 -5.05 16.78 -1.18
C GLU A 27 -4.55 15.33 -1.20
N PRO A 28 -4.33 14.72 -2.39
CA PRO A 28 -3.75 13.40 -2.48
C PRO A 28 -2.42 13.37 -1.73
N ALA A 29 -2.15 12.28 -1.00
CA ALA A 29 -0.93 12.14 -0.20
C ALA A 29 0.31 12.58 -1.00
N ASP A 30 1.13 13.48 -0.45
CA ASP A 30 2.29 14.10 -1.11
C ASP A 30 3.19 13.03 -1.74
N THR A 31 2.96 12.81 -3.03
CA THR A 31 3.56 11.75 -3.81
C THR A 31 4.80 12.36 -4.46
N ARG A 32 5.78 12.70 -3.60
CA ARG A 32 6.93 13.54 -3.88
C ARG A 32 7.57 13.22 -5.23
N LEU A 33 7.43 14.16 -6.16
CA LEU A 33 8.01 14.07 -7.50
C LEU A 33 9.54 14.17 -7.41
N ILE A 34 10.22 13.21 -8.03
CA ILE A 34 11.65 13.21 -8.25
C ILE A 34 11.93 13.25 -9.75
N SER A 35 12.88 14.09 -10.16
CA SER A 35 13.34 14.13 -11.55
C SER A 35 14.55 13.20 -11.69
N VAL A 36 14.43 12.18 -12.54
CA VAL A 36 15.49 11.19 -12.78
C VAL A 36 16.06 11.34 -14.19
N THR A 37 17.39 11.34 -14.29
CA THR A 37 18.11 11.29 -15.56
C THR A 37 18.23 9.84 -16.01
N GLN A 38 17.85 9.54 -17.25
CA GLN A 38 18.04 8.24 -17.89
C GLN A 38 19.44 8.12 -18.49
N ALA A 39 19.86 6.92 -18.87
CA ALA A 39 21.20 6.67 -19.43
C ALA A 39 21.53 7.43 -20.73
N ASP A 40 20.53 7.92 -21.48
CA ASP A 40 20.73 8.78 -22.66
C ASP A 40 20.72 10.29 -22.34
N GLY A 41 20.74 10.67 -21.07
CA GLY A 41 20.69 12.06 -20.61
C GLY A 41 19.29 12.69 -20.58
N SER A 42 18.25 12.02 -21.11
CA SER A 42 16.87 12.51 -21.00
C SER A 42 16.38 12.49 -19.54
N LYS A 43 15.47 13.39 -19.18
CA LYS A 43 14.89 13.47 -17.83
C LYS A 43 13.40 13.17 -17.82
N ILE A 44 12.94 12.43 -16.82
CA ILE A 44 11.52 12.19 -16.54
C ILE A 44 11.21 12.47 -15.07
N ASN A 45 10.00 12.91 -14.80
CA ASN A 45 9.48 13.07 -13.44
C ASN A 45 8.72 11.80 -13.05
N ILE A 46 9.11 11.20 -11.94
CA ILE A 46 8.46 10.02 -11.36
C ILE A 46 8.22 10.22 -9.87
N CYS A 47 7.36 9.39 -9.31
CA CYS A 47 7.00 9.40 -7.90
C CYS A 47 6.77 7.96 -7.42
N ARG A 48 6.95 7.72 -6.11
CA ARG A 48 6.77 6.40 -5.50
C ARG A 48 5.36 6.26 -4.96
N TRP A 49 4.73 5.11 -5.23
CA TRP A 49 3.43 4.75 -4.65
C TRP A 49 3.54 3.46 -3.82
N GLY A 50 2.58 3.29 -2.91
CA GLY A 50 2.31 2.01 -2.24
C GLY A 50 2.83 1.89 -0.81
N ASP A 51 2.90 0.65 -0.33
CA ASP A 51 3.18 0.27 1.07
C ASP A 51 4.26 -0.82 1.17
N GLU A 52 4.45 -1.42 2.35
CA GLU A 52 5.42 -2.49 2.62
C GLU A 52 5.13 -3.80 1.85
N PHE A 53 3.91 -3.96 1.32
CA PHE A 53 3.46 -5.17 0.64
C PHE A 53 3.41 -4.99 -0.88
N SER A 54 3.05 -3.80 -1.36
CA SER A 54 2.90 -3.48 -2.77
C SER A 54 3.27 -2.02 -3.03
N HIS A 55 4.45 -1.81 -3.62
CA HIS A 55 4.94 -0.50 -4.03
C HIS A 55 5.52 -0.53 -5.45
N GLY A 56 5.71 0.66 -6.02
CA GLY A 56 6.34 0.86 -7.32
C GLY A 56 6.56 2.34 -7.62
N TRP A 57 6.83 2.63 -8.88
CA TRP A 57 7.00 3.98 -9.40
C TRP A 57 5.90 4.28 -10.42
N GLU A 58 5.50 5.55 -10.52
CA GLU A 58 4.67 6.06 -11.60
C GLU A 58 5.18 7.42 -12.08
N THR A 59 4.82 7.82 -13.30
CA THR A 59 5.10 9.18 -13.79
C THR A 59 4.21 10.20 -13.07
N GLU A 60 4.53 11.48 -13.22
CA GLU A 60 3.67 12.62 -12.80
C GLU A 60 2.22 12.49 -13.29
N GLU A 61 2.00 11.88 -14.46
CA GLU A 61 0.66 11.60 -14.99
C GLU A 61 0.05 10.26 -14.50
N GLY A 62 0.65 9.57 -13.52
CA GLY A 62 0.11 8.33 -12.93
C GLY A 62 0.20 7.09 -13.83
N TYR A 63 1.18 7.03 -14.74
CA TYR A 63 1.50 5.80 -15.50
C TYR A 63 2.59 5.02 -14.78
N SER A 64 2.34 3.77 -14.44
CA SER A 64 3.30 2.95 -13.70
C SER A 64 4.51 2.60 -14.56
N VAL A 65 5.70 2.67 -13.97
CA VAL A 65 7.00 2.53 -14.65
C VAL A 65 7.95 1.64 -13.86
N ILE A 66 8.85 0.98 -14.58
CA ILE A 66 9.90 0.11 -14.04
C ILE A 66 11.23 0.53 -14.66
N LYS A 67 12.25 0.67 -13.82
CA LYS A 67 13.63 0.85 -14.25
C LYS A 67 14.20 -0.51 -14.65
N ASP A 68 14.82 -0.60 -15.80
CA ASP A 68 15.73 -1.70 -16.11
C ASP A 68 17.08 -1.38 -15.47
N GLU A 69 17.50 -2.20 -14.51
CA GLU A 69 18.77 -2.02 -13.79
C GLU A 69 19.99 -2.30 -14.67
N LYS A 70 19.84 -3.01 -15.81
CA LYS A 70 20.96 -3.27 -16.74
C LYS A 70 21.27 -2.06 -17.62
N THR A 71 20.25 -1.40 -18.17
CA THR A 71 20.42 -0.25 -19.06
C THR A 71 20.31 1.10 -18.36
N GLY A 72 19.76 1.14 -17.14
CA GLY A 72 19.44 2.40 -16.44
C GLY A 72 18.27 3.18 -17.07
N LEU A 73 17.57 2.59 -18.04
CA LEU A 73 16.43 3.20 -18.72
C LEU A 73 15.11 2.86 -18.01
N TRP A 74 14.12 3.73 -18.18
CA TRP A 74 12.78 3.54 -17.62
C TRP A 74 11.79 3.12 -18.69
N PHE A 75 11.00 2.09 -18.39
CA PHE A 75 9.99 1.50 -19.26
C PHE A 75 8.62 1.55 -18.59
N PHE A 76 7.55 1.62 -19.37
CA PHE A 76 6.20 1.49 -18.82
C PHE A 76 6.00 0.07 -18.27
N ALA A 77 5.29 -0.04 -17.15
CA ALA A 77 4.96 -1.34 -16.57
C ALA A 77 3.83 -2.04 -17.35
N GLU A 78 3.82 -3.36 -17.26
CA GLU A 78 2.69 -4.25 -17.57
C GLU A 78 2.57 -5.36 -16.54
N GLN A 79 1.54 -6.20 -16.66
CA GLN A 79 1.36 -7.37 -15.80
C GLN A 79 1.84 -8.64 -16.53
N ASP A 80 2.56 -9.51 -15.82
CA ASP A 80 2.80 -10.88 -16.25
C ASP A 80 1.55 -11.76 -16.09
N GLY A 81 1.63 -13.03 -16.48
CA GLY A 81 0.54 -14.01 -16.31
C GLY A 81 0.16 -14.34 -14.86
N ASN A 82 0.91 -13.88 -13.86
CA ASN A 82 0.61 -14.02 -12.44
C ASN A 82 0.06 -12.73 -11.81
N GLY A 83 0.07 -11.61 -12.55
CA GLY A 83 -0.32 -10.28 -12.10
C GLY A 83 0.81 -9.48 -11.44
N ASP A 84 2.07 -9.91 -11.57
CA ASP A 84 3.24 -9.15 -11.13
C ASP A 84 3.57 -8.03 -12.13
N LEU A 85 4.09 -6.91 -11.63
CA LEU A 85 4.49 -5.79 -12.48
C LEU A 85 5.86 -6.05 -13.11
N VAL A 86 5.94 -6.02 -14.43
CA VAL A 86 7.14 -6.24 -15.24
C VAL A 86 7.34 -5.11 -16.26
N SER A 87 8.58 -4.89 -16.71
CA SER A 87 8.90 -3.87 -17.73
C SER A 87 8.35 -4.28 -19.10
N SER A 88 7.58 -3.41 -19.74
CA SER A 88 7.22 -3.57 -21.14
C SER A 88 8.35 -3.16 -22.09
N SER A 89 8.19 -3.45 -23.38
CA SER A 89 9.10 -2.98 -24.44
C SER A 89 9.03 -1.46 -24.70
N GLN A 90 8.03 -0.75 -24.19
CA GLN A 90 7.89 0.70 -24.44
C GLN A 90 8.66 1.51 -23.39
N ARG A 91 9.75 2.14 -23.84
CA ARG A 91 10.54 3.10 -23.07
C ARG A 91 9.72 4.35 -22.76
N VAL A 92 9.92 4.93 -21.58
CA VAL A 92 9.27 6.18 -21.14
C VAL A 92 10.08 7.37 -21.62
N LYS A 93 9.43 8.31 -22.32
CA LYS A 93 9.95 9.67 -22.53
C LYS A 93 9.02 10.71 -21.90
N LYS A 94 9.51 11.94 -21.72
CA LYS A 94 8.72 13.03 -21.12
C LYS A 94 7.47 13.30 -21.96
N GLY A 95 6.29 13.20 -21.33
CA GLY A 95 4.99 13.40 -21.99
C GLY A 95 4.46 12.20 -22.79
N GLU A 96 5.20 11.08 -22.88
CA GLU A 96 4.66 9.85 -23.48
C GLU A 96 3.64 9.18 -22.55
N LYS A 97 2.63 8.55 -23.16
CA LYS A 97 1.48 7.93 -22.49
C LYS A 97 1.33 6.48 -22.95
N ARG A 98 0.97 5.59 -22.03
CA ARG A 98 0.61 4.19 -22.34
C ARG A 98 -0.62 3.79 -21.55
N ALA A 99 -1.80 3.80 -22.18
CA ALA A 99 -3.07 3.56 -21.48
C ALA A 99 -3.08 2.30 -20.59
N LYS A 100 -2.43 1.21 -21.04
CA LYS A 100 -2.31 -0.06 -20.30
C LYS A 100 -1.52 0.03 -18.99
N SER A 101 -0.70 1.06 -18.76
CA SER A 101 0.05 1.25 -17.52
C SER A 101 -0.53 2.31 -16.58
N LYS A 102 -1.65 2.96 -16.95
CA LYS A 102 -2.32 3.97 -16.10
C LYS A 102 -2.79 3.33 -14.80
N ALA A 103 -2.32 3.85 -13.66
CA ALA A 103 -2.63 3.35 -12.31
C ALA A 103 -2.46 1.81 -12.16
N LEU A 104 -1.49 1.21 -12.86
CA LEU A 104 -1.32 -0.23 -12.92
C LEU A 104 -0.67 -0.78 -11.63
N ARG A 105 -1.39 -1.66 -10.93
CA ARG A 105 -0.95 -2.28 -9.68
C ARG A 105 -0.86 -3.80 -9.83
N ARG A 106 -0.27 -4.51 -8.87
CA ARG A 106 -0.23 -5.99 -8.90
C ARG A 106 -1.66 -6.57 -8.81
N SER A 107 -1.94 -7.59 -9.61
CA SER A 107 -3.25 -8.26 -9.72
C SER A 107 -3.13 -9.77 -9.44
N GLY A 108 -4.19 -10.54 -9.71
CA GLY A 108 -4.15 -12.00 -9.72
C GLY A 108 -3.47 -12.65 -8.50
N LYS A 109 -2.57 -13.61 -8.78
CA LYS A 109 -1.80 -14.34 -7.77
C LYS A 109 -0.87 -13.41 -6.99
N ALA A 110 -0.27 -12.42 -7.65
CA ALA A 110 0.61 -11.46 -7.01
C ALA A 110 -0.09 -10.66 -5.89
N LYS A 111 -1.34 -10.23 -6.13
CA LYS A 111 -2.19 -9.59 -5.12
C LYS A 111 -2.52 -10.53 -3.96
N GLN A 112 -2.82 -11.80 -4.24
CA GLN A 112 -3.10 -12.82 -3.21
C GLN A 112 -1.88 -13.07 -2.30
N ARG A 113 -0.68 -13.23 -2.87
CA ARG A 113 0.57 -13.39 -2.10
C ARG A 113 0.83 -12.18 -1.19
N ASN A 114 0.60 -10.96 -1.69
CA ASN A 114 0.72 -9.74 -0.90
C ASN A 114 -0.28 -9.69 0.27
N GLN A 115 -1.53 -10.10 0.04
CA GLN A 115 -2.54 -10.21 1.11
C GLN A 115 -2.19 -11.28 2.17
N GLN A 116 -1.65 -12.43 1.75
CA GLN A 116 -1.17 -13.47 2.67
C GLN A 116 -0.01 -12.97 3.54
N ARG A 117 0.99 -12.30 2.95
CA ARG A 117 2.10 -11.67 3.68
C ARG A 117 1.60 -10.62 4.69
N ARG A 118 0.60 -9.82 4.32
CA ARG A 118 -0.02 -8.84 5.22
C ARG A 118 -0.72 -9.49 6.41
N LYS A 119 -1.45 -10.60 6.19
CA LYS A 119 -2.04 -11.41 7.29
C LYS A 119 -0.96 -12.01 8.20
N GLN A 120 0.10 -12.57 7.63
CA GLN A 120 1.22 -13.15 8.40
C GLN A 120 1.95 -12.09 9.25
N ALA A 121 2.23 -10.92 8.69
CA ALA A 121 2.84 -9.80 9.41
C ALA A 121 1.94 -9.28 10.55
N HIS A 122 0.63 -9.14 10.29
CA HIS A 122 -0.34 -8.77 11.32
C HIS A 122 -0.38 -9.80 12.45
N ASN A 123 -0.53 -11.09 12.13
CA ASN A 123 -0.58 -12.16 13.13
C ASN A 123 0.71 -12.22 13.97
N LYS A 124 1.88 -12.12 13.34
CA LYS A 124 3.17 -12.05 14.06
C LYS A 124 3.16 -10.91 15.09
N ASN A 125 2.71 -9.73 14.69
CA ASN A 125 2.64 -8.56 15.56
C ASN A 125 1.57 -8.70 16.67
N VAL A 126 0.47 -9.44 16.44
CA VAL A 126 -0.53 -9.75 17.47
C VAL A 126 0.05 -10.71 18.52
N PHE A 127 0.64 -11.83 18.10
CA PHE A 127 1.27 -12.79 19.03
C PHE A 127 2.43 -12.16 19.82
N SER A 128 3.19 -11.24 19.21
CA SER A 128 4.21 -10.48 19.94
C SER A 128 3.65 -9.51 21.00
N ARG A 129 2.37 -9.11 20.90
CA ARG A 129 1.71 -8.24 21.90
C ARG A 129 1.07 -9.05 23.02
N GLU A 130 0.43 -10.18 22.69
CA GLU A 130 -0.06 -11.14 23.70
C GLU A 130 1.05 -11.58 24.66
N HIS A 131 2.29 -11.66 24.19
CA HIS A 131 3.45 -12.04 25.00
C HIS A 131 4.07 -10.89 25.84
N ILE A 132 3.63 -9.64 25.63
CA ILE A 132 4.03 -8.44 26.40
C ILE A 132 2.93 -8.06 27.41
N ASP A 133 1.67 -8.14 26.99
CA ASP A 133 0.50 -7.78 27.80
C ASP A 133 -0.01 -8.97 28.65
N GLY A 134 0.52 -10.18 28.41
CA GLY A 134 0.23 -11.37 29.19
C GLY A 134 0.83 -11.29 30.59
N ASN A 135 0.00 -11.59 31.61
CA ASN A 135 0.34 -11.62 33.05
C ASN A 135 1.27 -12.78 33.45
N GLY A 136 2.30 -13.05 32.62
CA GLY A 136 3.14 -14.23 32.61
C GLY A 136 4.64 -13.91 32.59
N ALA A 137 5.04 -12.78 33.16
CA ALA A 137 6.44 -12.45 33.44
C ALA A 137 7.00 -13.30 34.62
N VAL A 138 6.84 -14.63 34.55
CA VAL A 138 7.36 -15.59 35.52
C VAL A 138 8.05 -16.75 34.83
N ASN A 139 9.34 -16.90 35.16
CA ASN A 139 10.25 -17.99 34.81
C ASN A 139 10.66 -18.11 33.34
N GLY A 140 11.91 -17.72 33.08
CA GLY A 140 12.60 -18.03 31.83
C GLY A 140 12.78 -19.54 31.66
N GLY A 141 12.48 -20.03 30.46
CA GLY A 141 12.70 -21.41 30.04
C GLY A 141 12.93 -21.43 28.53
N HIS A 142 13.95 -22.17 28.10
CA HIS A 142 14.39 -22.22 26.70
C HIS A 142 13.25 -22.57 25.73
N ALA A 143 13.20 -21.85 24.60
CA ALA A 143 12.27 -22.12 23.52
C ALA A 143 12.64 -23.42 22.75
N SER A 144 12.11 -24.57 23.19
CA SER A 144 11.91 -25.75 22.35
C SER A 144 10.53 -25.65 21.69
N THR A 145 10.42 -25.14 20.46
CA THR A 145 10.70 -25.85 19.20
C THR A 145 9.78 -27.06 18.97
N LEU A 146 8.80 -26.86 18.07
CA LEU A 146 8.09 -27.86 17.24
C LEU A 146 7.25 -28.97 17.92
N SER A 147 5.93 -28.73 18.11
CA SER A 147 4.94 -29.83 18.24
C SER A 147 3.47 -29.46 17.92
N LYS A 148 3.17 -28.92 16.72
CA LYS A 148 1.77 -28.94 16.22
C LYS A 148 1.58 -29.00 14.70
N THR A 149 2.35 -29.84 14.03
CA THR A 149 1.98 -30.35 12.70
C THR A 149 1.38 -31.74 12.87
N SER A 150 0.05 -31.82 13.00
CA SER A 150 -0.64 -33.11 12.91
C SER A 150 -0.67 -33.54 11.44
N ILE A 151 0.31 -34.36 11.04
CA ILE A 151 0.33 -34.96 9.72
C ILE A 151 -0.60 -36.17 9.76
N GLN A 152 -1.81 -36.04 9.21
CA GLN A 152 -2.64 -37.20 8.92
C GLN A 152 -2.03 -37.98 7.75
N GLY A 153 -1.27 -39.03 8.06
CA GLY A 153 -0.78 -40.01 7.12
C GLY A 153 -0.90 -41.41 7.72
N THR A 154 -1.65 -42.30 7.07
CA THR A 154 -1.87 -43.66 7.54
C THR A 154 -0.61 -44.50 7.33
N ILE A 155 0.07 -44.88 8.41
CA ILE A 155 1.23 -45.76 8.34
C ILE A 155 0.75 -47.20 8.17
N ASN A 156 0.83 -47.73 6.95
CA ASN A 156 0.66 -49.16 6.70
C ASN A 156 1.90 -49.92 7.18
N VAL A 157 1.78 -50.59 8.32
CA VAL A 157 2.84 -51.47 8.84
C VAL A 157 2.72 -52.84 8.17
N ILE A 158 3.58 -53.10 7.18
CA ILE A 158 3.69 -54.41 6.54
C ILE A 158 4.35 -55.37 7.54
N LYS A 159 3.62 -56.42 7.96
CA LYS A 159 4.22 -57.56 8.67
C LYS A 159 5.07 -58.39 7.71
N LEU A 160 6.32 -58.64 8.08
CA LEU A 160 7.21 -59.60 7.43
C LEU A 160 7.41 -60.78 8.39
N CYS A 161 7.11 -61.99 7.90
CA CYS A 161 7.03 -63.28 8.63
C CYS A 161 6.01 -63.33 9.79
#